data_AF-A0A927P5N9-F1
#
_entry.id   AF-A0A927P5N9-F1
#
_cell.length_a   1.000
_cell.length_b   1.000
_cell.length_c   1.000
_cell.angle_alpha   90.00
_cell.angle_beta   90.00
_cell.angle_gamma   90.00
#
_symmetry.space_group_name_H-M   'P 1'
#
loop_
_entity.id
_entity.type
_entity.pdbx_description
1 polymer ?
#
loop_
_entity_poly.entity_id
_entity_poly.type
_entity_poly.pdbx_seq_one_letter_code
_entity_poly.pdbx_strand_id
1 'polypeptide(L)'
;MKPSEFLLNYALYIILISILIIVCIIDPSFLSLQNVLAILKQASTKGILALGVAGLIVLAGTDLSLGRVVGMSAAVTASLVQSVTFANRYFPQMTQQLPLIVPLLAAIVVA
;
A
#
# COMPACT_ATOMS: atom_id res chain seq x y z
N MET A 1 21.80 31.73 1.61
CA MET A 1 21.80 30.24 1.68
C MET A 1 22.63 29.74 0.52
N LYS A 2 23.54 28.79 0.76
CA LYS A 2 24.35 28.20 -0.32
C LYS A 2 23.42 27.41 -1.24
N PRO A 3 23.62 27.39 -2.57
CA PRO A 3 22.77 26.64 -3.49
C PRO A 3 22.71 25.14 -3.15
N SER A 4 23.76 24.60 -2.54
CA SER A 4 23.81 23.22 -2.03
C SER A 4 22.83 22.94 -0.89
N GLU A 5 22.63 23.88 0.03
CA GLU A 5 21.68 23.72 1.15
C GLU A 5 20.23 23.80 0.67
N PHE A 6 19.95 24.63 -0.33
CA PHE A 6 18.63 24.69 -0.96
C PHE A 6 18.28 23.36 -1.66
N LEU A 7 19.23 22.81 -2.44
CA LEU A 7 19.06 21.52 -3.11
C LEU A 7 18.82 20.38 -2.12
N LEU A 8 19.54 20.35 -0.98
CA LEU A 8 19.35 19.32 0.04
C LEU A 8 18.02 19.47 0.79
N ASN A 9 17.59 20.69 1.10
CA ASN A 9 16.33 20.94 1.79
C ASN A 9 15.09 20.56 0.95
N TYR A 10 15.18 20.67 -0.38
CA TYR A 10 14.09 20.32 -1.29
C TYR A 10 14.34 19.03 -2.10
N ALA A 11 15.37 18.26 -1.74
CA ALA A 11 15.82 17.10 -2.51
C ALA A 11 14.67 16.11 -2.80
N LEU A 12 13.86 15.80 -1.79
CA LEU A 12 12.72 14.88 -1.95
C LEU A 12 11.68 15.40 -2.96
N TYR A 13 11.32 16.67 -2.89
CA TYR A 13 10.36 17.28 -3.82
C TYR A 13 10.91 17.29 -5.25
N ILE A 14 12.19 17.63 -5.42
CA ILE A 14 12.86 17.66 -6.71
C ILE A 14 12.91 16.25 -7.32
N ILE A 15 13.29 15.23 -6.53
CA ILE A 15 13.34 13.83 -6.97
C ILE A 15 11.94 13.34 -7.36
N LEU A 16 10.91 13.64 -6.55
CA LEU A 16 9.54 13.23 -6.81
C LEU A 16 9.02 13.80 -8.14
N ILE A 17 9.22 15.09 -8.37
CA ILE A 17 8.80 15.77 -9.60
C ILE A 17 9.57 15.21 -10.80
N SER A 18 10.87 14.98 -10.65
CA SER A 18 11.70 14.42 -11.72
C SER A 18 11.21 13.03 -12.15
N ILE A 19 10.95 12.14 -11.19
CA ILE A 19 10.42 10.79 -11.47
C ILE A 19 9.04 10.88 -12.14
N LEU A 20 8.16 11.77 -11.67
CA LEU A 20 6.84 11.94 -12.26
C LEU A 20 6.93 12.35 -13.74
N ILE A 21 7.80 13.32 -14.06
CA ILE A 21 8.00 13.76 -15.45
C ILE A 21 8.53 12.60 -16.32
N ILE A 22 9.53 11.87 -15.83
CA ILE A 22 10.12 10.74 -16.56
C ILE A 22 9.06 9.66 -16.85
N VAL A 23 8.26 9.29 -15.83
CA VAL A 23 7.20 8.28 -15.99
C VAL A 23 6.13 8.75 -16.96
N CYS A 24 5.72 10.02 -16.93
CA CYS A 24 4.75 10.58 -17.87
C CYS A 24 5.26 10.58 -19.32
N ILE A 25 6.57 10.73 -19.55
CA ILE A 25 7.16 10.68 -20.89
C ILE A 25 7.21 9.22 -21.40
N ILE A 26 7.59 8.28 -20.53
CA ILE A 26 7.71 6.85 -20.89
C ILE A 26 6.32 6.24 -21.11
N ASP A 27 5.34 6.57 -20.27
CA ASP A 27 3.98 6.06 -20.36
C ASP A 27 2.95 7.19 -20.17
N PRO A 28 2.39 7.75 -21.26
CA PRO A 28 1.39 8.81 -21.17
C PRO A 28 0.06 8.31 -20.58
N SER A 29 -0.17 6.99 -20.54
CA SER A 29 -1.35 6.40 -19.88
C SER A 29 -1.29 6.56 -18.35
N PHE A 30 -0.11 6.87 -17.80
CA PHE A 30 0.06 7.12 -16.37
C PHE A 30 -0.87 8.24 -15.85
N LEU A 31 -1.09 9.28 -16.67
CA LEU A 31 -1.98 10.41 -16.35
C LEU A 31 -3.46 10.13 -16.63
N SER A 32 -3.81 8.93 -17.10
CA SER A 32 -5.21 8.56 -17.29
C SER A 32 -6.00 8.70 -15.99
N LEU A 33 -7.24 9.17 -16.10
CA LEU A 33 -8.12 9.33 -14.92
C LEU A 33 -8.25 8.03 -14.13
N GLN A 34 -8.24 6.88 -14.79
CA GLN A 34 -8.32 5.58 -14.14
C GLN A 34 -7.10 5.29 -13.27
N ASN A 35 -5.89 5.53 -13.79
CA ASN A 35 -4.67 5.31 -13.02
C ASN A 35 -4.51 6.33 -11.88
N VAL A 36 -4.83 7.59 -12.14
CA VAL A 36 -4.86 8.64 -11.09
C VAL A 36 -5.85 8.26 -9.98
N LEU A 37 -7.07 7.85 -10.32
CA LEU A 37 -8.06 7.40 -9.35
C LEU A 37 -7.61 6.13 -8.61
N ALA A 38 -6.91 5.21 -9.27
CA ALA A 38 -6.36 4.02 -8.61
C ALA A 38 -5.27 4.38 -7.59
N ILE A 39 -4.37 5.30 -7.93
CA ILE A 39 -3.34 5.82 -7.02
C ILE A 39 -3.99 6.55 -5.84
N LEU A 40 -4.95 7.44 -6.10
CA LEU A 40 -5.69 8.16 -5.06
C LEU A 40 -6.45 7.20 -4.15
N LYS A 41 -7.09 6.16 -4.68
CA LYS A 41 -7.75 5.11 -3.87
C LYS A 41 -6.75 4.39 -2.97
N GLN A 42 -5.58 4.00 -3.49
CA GLN A 42 -4.54 3.37 -2.68
C GLN A 42 -4.01 4.31 -1.58
N ALA A 43 -3.79 5.59 -1.90
CA ALA A 43 -3.33 6.60 -0.95
C ALA A 43 -4.39 6.90 0.11
N SER A 44 -5.67 6.97 -0.28
CA SER A 44 -6.80 7.24 0.60
C SER A 44 -6.92 6.19 1.70
N THR A 45 -6.83 4.90 1.37
CA THR A 45 -6.87 3.82 2.38
C THR A 45 -5.75 3.98 3.40
N LYS A 46 -4.53 4.31 2.97
CA LYS A 46 -3.39 4.56 3.88
C LYS A 46 -3.62 5.80 4.74
N GLY A 47 -4.23 6.85 4.19
CA GLY A 47 -4.57 8.07 4.91
C GLY A 47 -5.60 7.83 6.02
N ILE A 48 -6.66 7.06 5.75
CA ILE A 48 -7.67 6.70 6.75
C ILE A 48 -7.04 5.91 7.90
N LEU A 49 -6.17 4.95 7.60
CA LEU A 49 -5.43 4.19 8.61
C LEU A 49 -4.56 5.11 9.48
N ALA A 50 -3.80 6.02 8.85
CA ALA A 50 -2.95 6.96 9.58
C ALA A 50 -3.75 7.90 10.50
N LEU A 51 -4.92 8.36 10.05
CA LEU A 51 -5.81 9.20 10.87
C LEU A 51 -6.35 8.44 12.09
N GLY A 52 -6.71 7.16 11.94
CA GLY A 52 -7.13 6.33 13.07
C GLY A 52 -6.02 6.10 14.09
N VAL A 53 -4.79 5.89 13.61
CA VAL A 53 -3.59 5.66 14.44
C VAL A 53 -3.10 6.92 15.15
N ALA A 54 -3.29 8.10 14.55
CA ALA A 54 -2.77 9.35 15.08
C ALA A 54 -3.20 9.61 16.54
N GLY A 55 -4.45 9.28 16.90
CA GLY A 55 -4.95 9.39 18.27
C GLY A 55 -4.24 8.44 19.25
N LEU A 56 -3.99 7.19 18.83
CA LEU A 56 -3.30 6.19 19.64
C LEU A 56 -1.83 6.56 19.88
N ILE A 57 -1.16 7.09 18.86
CA ILE A 57 0.23 7.57 18.99
C ILE A 57 0.31 8.74 19.97
N VAL A 58 -0.63 9.69 19.92
CA VAL A 58 -0.63 10.87 20.81
C VAL A 58 -0.88 10.49 22.28
N LEU A 59 -1.76 9.50 22.54
CA LEU A 59 -2.09 9.09 23.92
C LEU A 59 -1.06 8.12 24.52
N ALA A 60 -0.62 7.11 23.77
CA ALA A 60 0.19 6.01 24.30
C ALA A 60 1.67 6.08 23.88
N GLY A 61 2.06 7.10 23.10
CA GLY A 61 3.43 7.33 22.64
C GLY A 61 3.92 6.40 21.54
N THR A 62 3.31 5.22 21.35
CA THR A 62 3.59 4.29 20.23
C THR A 62 2.38 3.41 19.93
N ASP A 63 2.07 3.16 18.64
CA ASP A 63 1.09 2.16 18.18
C ASP A 63 1.77 1.13 17.25
N LEU A 64 2.52 0.21 17.85
CA LEU A 64 3.12 -0.92 17.12
C LEU A 64 2.11 -2.06 16.92
N SER A 65 1.01 -2.07 17.67
CA SER A 65 -0.06 -3.07 17.57
C SER A 65 -0.78 -3.03 16.23
N LEU A 66 -1.12 -1.85 15.73
CA LEU A 66 -1.87 -1.74 14.47
C LEU A 66 -1.07 -2.25 13.27
N GLY A 67 0.23 -1.97 13.22
CA GLY A 67 1.11 -2.49 12.17
C GLY A 67 1.17 -4.02 12.13
N ARG A 68 1.14 -4.68 13.31
CA ARG A 68 1.13 -6.14 13.42
C ARG A 68 -0.20 -6.74 12.98
N VAL A 69 -1.31 -6.17 13.42
CA VAL A 69 -2.67 -6.61 13.07
C VAL A 69 -2.91 -6.50 11.56
N VAL A 70 -2.58 -5.34 10.98
CA VAL A 70 -2.69 -5.12 9.53
C VAL A 70 -1.72 -6.01 8.75
N GLY A 71 -0.49 -6.17 9.24
CA GLY A 71 0.52 -7.03 8.60
C GLY A 71 0.13 -8.51 8.57
N MET A 72 -0.36 -9.06 9.69
CA MET A 72 -0.83 -10.45 9.76
C MET A 72 -2.07 -10.66 8.91
N SER A 73 -3.05 -9.76 8.99
CA SER A 73 -4.26 -9.81 8.17
C SER A 73 -3.95 -9.73 6.68
N ALA A 74 -2.99 -8.87 6.28
CA ALA A 74 -2.53 -8.76 4.91
C ALA A 74 -1.81 -10.03 4.43
N ALA A 75 -0.92 -10.61 5.25
CA ALA A 75 -0.21 -11.84 4.90
C ALA A 75 -1.18 -13.02 4.69
N VAL A 76 -2.15 -13.19 5.59
CA VAL A 76 -3.17 -14.25 5.49
C VAL A 76 -4.05 -14.01 4.26
N THR A 77 -4.59 -12.81 4.08
CA THR A 77 -5.45 -12.49 2.93
C THR A 77 -4.71 -12.66 1.60
N ALA A 78 -3.47 -12.18 1.49
CA ALA A 78 -2.66 -12.31 0.28
C ALA A 78 -2.35 -13.78 -0.06
N SER A 79 -2.08 -14.60 0.95
CA SER A 79 -1.85 -16.04 0.75
C SER A 79 -3.10 -16.78 0.23
N LEU A 80 -4.30 -16.32 0.59
CA LEU A 80 -5.57 -16.94 0.21
C LEU A 80 -6.15 -16.42 -1.12
N VAL A 81 -5.81 -15.17 -1.52
CA VAL A 81 -6.29 -14.53 -2.77
C VAL A 81 -5.35 -14.78 -3.96
N GLN A 82 -4.25 -15.51 -3.76
CA GLN A 82 -3.31 -15.83 -4.84
C GLN A 82 -3.98 -16.47 -6.06
N SER A 83 -3.49 -16.15 -7.26
CA SER A 83 -3.98 -16.78 -8.49
C SER A 83 -3.63 -18.26 -8.52
N VAL A 84 -4.61 -19.11 -8.85
CA VAL A 84 -4.42 -20.56 -8.99
C VAL A 84 -3.46 -20.94 -10.13
N THR A 85 -3.23 -20.03 -11.08
CA THR A 85 -2.29 -20.18 -12.20
C THR A 85 -0.87 -19.73 -11.89
N PHE A 86 -0.60 -19.24 -10.67
CA PHE A 86 0.71 -18.71 -10.31
C PHE A 86 1.72 -19.84 -10.05
N ALA A 87 2.91 -19.74 -10.65
CA ALA A 87 3.93 -20.81 -10.60
C ALA A 87 4.46 -21.05 -9.17
N ASN A 88 4.72 -19.98 -8.41
CA ASN A 88 5.23 -20.05 -7.03
C ASN A 88 4.11 -19.78 -6.01
N ARG A 89 3.04 -20.57 -6.08
CA ARG A 89 1.89 -20.47 -5.17
C ARG A 89 2.20 -21.06 -3.80
N TYR A 90 1.78 -20.36 -2.74
CA TYR A 90 1.92 -20.79 -1.34
C TYR A 90 1.08 -22.01 -1.00
N PHE A 91 -0.07 -22.21 -1.68
CA PHE A 91 -0.94 -23.36 -1.52
C PHE A 91 -1.11 -24.09 -2.85
N PRO A 92 -0.20 -25.02 -3.20
CA PRO A 92 -0.24 -25.75 -4.47
C PRO A 92 -1.49 -26.62 -4.67
N GLN A 93 -2.18 -26.95 -3.57
CA GLN A 93 -3.40 -27.77 -3.60
C GLN A 93 -4.66 -26.96 -3.95
N MET A 94 -4.58 -25.62 -3.98
CA MET A 94 -5.72 -24.76 -4.36
C MET A 94 -5.89 -24.74 -5.88
N THR A 95 -6.90 -25.47 -6.37
CA THR A 95 -7.23 -25.60 -7.81
C THR A 95 -8.32 -24.64 -8.27
N GLN A 96 -9.07 -24.03 -7.35
CA GLN A 96 -10.11 -23.04 -7.63
C GLN A 96 -9.89 -21.78 -6.78
N GLN A 97 -10.18 -20.61 -7.36
CA GLN A 97 -10.16 -19.35 -6.62
C GLN A 97 -11.22 -19.40 -5.52
N LEU A 98 -10.81 -19.14 -4.28
CA LEU A 98 -11.73 -19.09 -3.15
C LEU A 98 -12.67 -17.89 -3.31
N PRO A 99 -13.94 -18.02 -2.88
CA PRO A 99 -14.85 -16.88 -2.81
C PRO A 99 -14.28 -15.84 -1.84
N LEU A 100 -14.41 -14.55 -2.19
CA LEU A 100 -13.81 -13.43 -1.45
C LEU A 100 -14.20 -13.36 0.04
N ILE A 101 -15.33 -13.98 0.39
CA ILE A 101 -15.85 -14.09 1.76
C ILE A 101 -14.88 -14.88 2.64
N VAL A 102 -14.22 -15.92 2.12
CA VAL A 102 -13.34 -16.80 2.91
C VAL A 102 -12.07 -16.05 3.37
N PRO A 103 -11.29 -15.39 2.48
CA PRO A 103 -10.17 -14.56 2.90
C PRO A 103 -10.59 -13.41 3.83
N LEU A 104 -11.76 -12.80 3.61
CA LEU A 104 -12.27 -11.72 4.46
C LEU A 104 -12.51 -12.19 5.90
N LEU A 105 -13.23 -13.31 6.07
CA LEU A 105 -13.47 -13.89 7.39
C LEU A 105 -12.17 -14.31 8.07
N ALA A 106 -11.23 -14.90 7.33
CA ALA A 106 -9.92 -15.25 7.85
C ALA A 106 -9.15 -14.01 8.34
N ALA A 107 -9.20 -12.89 7.61
CA ALA A 107 -8.59 -11.64 8.05
C ALA A 107 -9.22 -11.11 9.34
N ILE A 108 -10.56 -11.15 9.45
CA ILE A 108 -11.28 -10.70 10.65
C ILE A 108 -10.94 -11.56 11.88
N VAL A 109 -10.73 -12.86 11.70
CA VAL A 109 -10.37 -13.78 12.80
C VAL A 109 -8.93 -13.57 13.29
N VAL A 110 -8.04 -13.14 12.40
CA VAL A 110 -6.61 -12.93 12.70
C VAL A 110 -6.31 -11.52 13.21
N ALA A 111 -7.18 -10.56 12.91
CA ALA A 111 -7.07 -9.17 13.34
C ALA A 111 -7.42 -8.98 14.82
#